data_AF-A0A941VXA0-F1
#
_entry.id   AF-A0A941VXA0-F1
#
_cell.length_a   1.000
_cell.length_b   1.000
_cell.length_c   1.000
_cell.angle_alpha   90.00
_cell.angle_beta   90.00
_cell.angle_gamma   90.00
#
_symmetry.space_group_name_H-M   'P 1'
#
loop_
_entity.id
_entity.type
_entity.pdbx_description
1 polymer ?
#
loop_
_entity_poly.entity_id
_entity_poly.type
_entity_poly.pdbx_seq_one_letter_code
_entity_poly.pdbx_strand_id
1 'polypeptide(L)'
;ASGRGYQVNDLSLLQNLGGAAGYLAVLVLALYINSETSRALYGQPMVIWLLCPALLYWISRVWLITHRGEMHDDPIIFALTDAHSRYVLLACTLILLGAMPR
;
A
#
# COMPACT_ATOMS: atom_id res chain seq x y z
N ALA A 1 16.43 -18.87 -18.36
CA ALA A 1 16.48 -18.62 -16.92
C ALA A 1 15.22 -19.20 -16.31
N SER A 2 15.34 -20.03 -15.26
CA SER A 2 14.20 -20.63 -14.58
C SER A 2 13.40 -19.50 -13.91
N GLY A 3 12.22 -19.18 -14.42
CA GLY A 3 11.33 -18.19 -13.82
C GLY A 3 10.75 -18.69 -12.49
N ARG A 4 9.87 -17.91 -11.85
CA ARG A 4 9.19 -18.27 -10.59
C ARG A 4 8.15 -19.42 -10.74
N GLY A 5 8.16 -20.14 -11.85
CA GLY A 5 7.17 -21.18 -12.17
C GLY A 5 5.80 -20.67 -12.63
N TYR A 6 5.61 -19.35 -12.72
CA TYR A 6 4.38 -18.76 -13.26
C TYR A 6 4.32 -18.87 -14.78
N GLN A 7 3.13 -19.20 -15.28
CA GLN A 7 2.81 -19.15 -16.69
C GLN A 7 2.21 -17.79 -17.06
N VAL A 8 2.30 -17.42 -18.33
CA VAL A 8 1.68 -16.18 -18.83
C VAL A 8 0.16 -16.17 -18.58
N ASN A 9 -0.49 -17.33 -18.63
CA ASN A 9 -1.91 -17.48 -18.32
C ASN A 9 -2.25 -17.22 -16.84
N ASP A 10 -1.28 -17.31 -15.92
CA ASP A 10 -1.50 -17.06 -14.49
C ASP A 10 -1.54 -15.55 -14.17
N LEU A 11 -1.20 -14.69 -15.14
CA LEU A 11 -1.05 -13.25 -14.94
C LEU A 11 -2.35 -12.60 -14.43
N SER A 12 -3.49 -12.93 -15.02
CA SER A 12 -4.79 -12.39 -14.61
C SER A 12 -5.19 -12.85 -13.21
N LEU A 13 -4.90 -14.12 -12.88
CA LEU A 13 -5.12 -14.67 -11.54
C LEU A 13 -4.25 -13.96 -10.49
N LEU A 14 -2.96 -13.79 -10.78
CA LEU A 14 -2.01 -13.09 -9.91
C LEU A 14 -2.40 -11.62 -9.70
N GLN A 15 -2.86 -10.93 -10.74
CA GLN A 15 -3.33 -9.54 -10.64
C GLN A 15 -4.55 -9.43 -9.74
N ASN A 16 -5.52 -10.33 -9.89
CA ASN A 16 -6.72 -10.35 -9.04
C ASN A 16 -6.39 -10.69 -7.59
N LEU A 17 -5.60 -11.74 -7.36
CA LEU A 17 -5.20 -12.14 -6.01
C LEU A 17 -4.37 -11.07 -5.32
N GLY A 18 -3.43 -10.45 -6.04
CA GLY A 18 -2.57 -9.42 -5.48
C GLY A 18 -3.33 -8.11 -5.18
N GLY A 19 -4.25 -7.70 -6.05
CA GLY A 19 -5.14 -6.55 -5.81
C GLY A 19 -6.03 -6.78 -4.59
N ALA A 20 -6.66 -7.96 -4.51
CA ALA A 20 -7.50 -8.35 -3.37
C ALA A 20 -6.71 -8.39 -2.05
N ALA A 21 -5.53 -9.00 -2.05
CA ALA A 21 -4.66 -9.06 -0.87
C ALA A 21 -4.23 -7.65 -0.42
N GLY A 22 -3.93 -6.74 -1.36
CA GLY A 22 -3.59 -5.36 -1.06
C GLY A 22 -4.73 -4.60 -0.37
N TYR A 23 -5.96 -4.72 -0.89
CA TYR A 23 -7.13 -4.08 -0.27
C TYR A 23 -7.50 -4.69 1.08
N LEU A 24 -7.35 -6.01 1.24
CA LEU A 24 -7.53 -6.66 2.53
C LEU A 24 -6.48 -6.21 3.56
N ALA A 25 -5.24 -5.96 3.16
CA ALA A 25 -4.23 -5.38 4.05
C ALA A 25 -4.65 -3.99 4.57
N VAL A 26 -5.23 -3.14 3.71
CA VAL A 26 -5.77 -1.84 4.15
C VAL A 26 -6.99 -2.00 5.06
N LEU A 27 -7.86 -2.98 4.80
CA LEU A 27 -8.98 -3.29 5.69
C LEU A 27 -8.49 -3.71 7.08
N VAL A 28 -7.49 -4.58 7.15
CA VAL A 28 -6.88 -4.99 8.43
C VAL A 28 -6.28 -3.79 9.16
N LEU A 29 -5.63 -2.87 8.45
CA LEU A 29 -5.14 -1.62 9.02
C LEU A 29 -6.29 -0.76 9.58
N ALA A 30 -7.40 -0.61 8.84
CA ALA A 30 -8.56 0.14 9.30
C ALA A 30 -9.20 -0.48 10.56
N LEU A 31 -9.30 -1.81 10.61
CA LEU A 31 -9.77 -2.53 11.80
C LEU A 31 -8.83 -2.34 12.99
N TYR A 32 -7.51 -2.35 12.75
CA TYR A 32 -6.52 -2.08 13.78
C TYR A 32 -6.67 -0.65 14.34
N ILE A 33 -6.80 0.35 13.47
CA ILE A 33 -7.03 1.75 13.87
C ILE A 33 -8.33 1.90 14.67
N ASN A 34 -9.38 1.15 14.30
CA ASN A 34 -10.66 1.18 14.98
C ASN A 34 -10.68 0.45 16.34
N SER A 35 -9.63 -0.30 16.68
CA SER A 35 -9.55 -1.01 17.96
C SER A 35 -9.34 -0.06 19.14
N GLU A 36 -9.87 -0.42 20.31
CA GLU A 36 -9.75 0.41 21.53
C GLU A 36 -8.29 0.58 21.97
N THR A 37 -7.47 -0.44 21.74
CA THR A 37 -6.03 -0.45 22.03
C THR A 37 -5.28 0.59 21.19
N SER A 38 -5.66 0.76 19.92
CA SER A 38 -5.05 1.76 19.04
C SER A 38 -5.51 3.19 19.39
N ARG A 39 -6.80 3.35 19.73
CA ARG A 39 -7.34 4.62 20.28
C ARG A 39 -6.63 5.07 21.56
N ALA A 40 -6.19 4.13 22.40
CA ALA A 40 -5.43 4.45 23.61
C ALA A 40 -3.97 4.82 23.33
N LEU A 41 -3.41 4.32 22.22
CA LEU A 41 -2.01 4.54 21.83
C LEU A 41 -1.80 5.85 21.03
N TYR A 42 -2.81 6.26 20.26
CA TYR A 42 -2.75 7.45 19.40
C TYR A 42 -3.65 8.56 19.92
N GLY A 43 -3.06 9.73 20.25
CA GLY A 43 -3.80 10.88 20.77
C GLY A 43 -4.74 11.55 19.76
N GLN A 44 -4.57 11.29 18.46
CA GLN A 44 -5.41 11.82 17.38
C GLN A 44 -5.78 10.74 16.36
N PRO A 45 -6.90 10.00 16.57
CA PRO A 45 -7.33 8.93 15.69
C PRO A 45 -7.57 9.39 14.24
N MET A 46 -7.99 10.64 14.04
CA MET A 46 -8.36 11.15 12.72
C MET A 46 -7.16 11.27 11.75
N VAL A 47 -5.94 11.45 12.29
CA VAL A 47 -4.72 11.57 11.48
C VAL A 47 -4.34 10.21 10.90
N ILE A 48 -4.36 9.15 11.72
CA ILE A 48 -3.93 7.82 11.29
C ILE A 48 -4.87 7.19 10.24
N TRP A 49 -6.15 7.58 10.24
CA TRP A 49 -7.12 7.19 9.21
C TRP A 49 -6.70 7.62 7.79
N LEU A 50 -5.88 8.67 7.64
CA LEU A 50 -5.36 9.10 6.34
C LEU A 50 -4.39 8.08 5.72
N LEU A 51 -3.84 7.13 6.49
CA LEU A 51 -3.05 6.03 5.92
C LEU A 51 -3.89 5.13 5.03
N CYS A 52 -5.16 4.89 5.35
CA CYS A 52 -6.04 4.04 4.56
C CYS A 52 -6.22 4.53 3.12
N PRO A 53 -6.67 5.78 2.85
CA PRO A 53 -6.80 6.28 1.49
C PRO A 53 -5.44 6.44 0.78
N ALA A 54 -4.37 6.78 1.51
CA ALA A 54 -3.02 6.88 0.93
C ALA A 54 -2.52 5.53 0.40
N LEU A 55 -2.68 4.46 1.20
CA LEU A 55 -2.29 3.11 0.81
C LEU A 55 -3.20 2.54 -0.28
N LEU A 56 -4.52 2.77 -0.22
CA LEU A 56 -5.43 2.37 -1.30
C LEU A 56 -5.02 3.00 -2.62
N TYR A 57 -4.80 4.32 -2.64
CA TYR A 57 -4.35 5.02 -3.83
C TYR A 57 -3.05 4.41 -4.38
N TRP A 58 -2.06 4.18 -3.52
CA TRP A 58 -0.78 3.63 -3.94
C TRP A 58 -0.89 2.20 -4.48
N ILE A 59 -1.63 1.33 -3.80
CA ILE A 59 -1.88 -0.06 -4.25
C ILE A 59 -2.58 -0.05 -5.62
N SER A 60 -3.67 0.72 -5.76
CA SER A 60 -4.40 0.80 -7.04
C SER A 60 -3.50 1.33 -8.16
N ARG A 61 -2.68 2.34 -7.88
CA ARG A 61 -1.76 2.93 -8.86
C ARG A 61 -0.66 1.96 -9.28
N VAL A 62 -0.06 1.23 -8.33
CA VAL A 62 0.94 0.20 -8.61
C VAL A 62 0.34 -0.87 -9.53
N TRP A 63 -0.83 -1.42 -9.17
CA TRP A 63 -1.50 -2.44 -10.00
C TRP A 63 -1.86 -1.94 -11.40
N LEU A 64 -2.27 -0.67 -11.55
CA LEU A 64 -2.54 -0.09 -12.87
C LEU A 64 -1.28 -0.01 -13.74
N ILE A 65 -0.15 0.39 -13.17
CA ILE A 65 1.11 0.53 -13.90
C ILE A 65 1.68 -0.86 -14.25
N THR A 66 1.59 -1.81 -13.32
CA THR A 66 1.97 -3.22 -13.56
C THR A 66 1.10 -3.84 -14.66
N HIS A 67 -0.22 -3.61 -14.64
CA HIS A 67 -1.12 -4.12 -15.67
C HIS A 67 -0.83 -3.53 -17.06
N ARG A 68 -0.37 -2.28 -17.14
CA ARG A 68 0.04 -1.64 -18.41
C ARG A 68 1.39 -2.11 -18.93
N GLY A 69 2.14 -2.90 -18.16
CA GLY A 69 3.50 -3.30 -18.51
C GLY A 69 4.51 -2.14 -18.48
N GLU A 70 4.15 -1.00 -17.89
CA GLU A 70 5.02 0.19 -17.80
C GLU A 70 6.07 0.06 -16.68
N MET A 71 5.92 -0.96 -15.82
CA MET A 71 6.83 -1.28 -14.73
C MET A 71 8.03 -2.09 -15.22
N HIS A 72 9.02 -1.38 -15.76
CA HIS A 72 10.24 -1.98 -16.34
C HIS A 72 11.31 -2.31 -15.29
N ASP A 73 11.27 -1.64 -14.14
CA ASP A 73 12.21 -1.82 -13.04
C ASP A 73 11.64 -2.72 -11.94
N ASP A 74 12.54 -3.27 -11.10
CA ASP A 74 12.15 -4.06 -9.94
C ASP A 74 11.13 -3.30 -9.06
N PRO A 75 10.14 -3.99 -8.45
CA PRO A 75 9.09 -3.33 -7.68
C PRO A 75 9.56 -2.44 -6.53
N ILE A 76 10.69 -2.79 -5.94
CA ILE A 76 11.33 -2.01 -4.88
C ILE A 76 11.96 -0.75 -5.46
N ILE A 77 12.65 -0.86 -6.60
CA ILE A 77 13.26 0.27 -7.30
C ILE A 77 12.17 1.22 -7.80
N PHE A 78 11.08 0.70 -8.35
CA PHE A 78 9.92 1.49 -8.74
C PHE A 78 9.32 2.27 -7.55
N ALA A 79 9.15 1.61 -6.40
CA ALA A 79 8.64 2.26 -5.19
C ALA A 79 9.55 3.41 -4.70
N LEU A 80 10.88 3.28 -4.88
CA LEU A 80 11.85 4.28 -4.45
C LEU A 80 12.10 5.39 -5.47
N THR A 81 11.93 5.11 -6.76
CA THR A 81 12.29 6.03 -7.85
C THR A 81 11.09 6.88 -8.28
N ASP A 82 9.89 6.31 -8.23
CA ASP A 82 8.68 6.99 -8.67
C ASP A 82 8.31 8.17 -7.75
N ALA A 83 8.06 9.34 -8.34
CA ALA A 83 7.75 10.56 -7.61
C ALA A 83 6.45 10.45 -6.79
N HIS A 84 5.43 9.77 -7.30
CA HIS A 84 4.16 9.58 -6.59
C HIS A 84 4.30 8.57 -5.45
N SER A 85 5.06 7.49 -5.64
CA SER A 85 5.40 6.56 -4.56
C SER A 85 6.15 7.27 -3.44
N ARG A 86 7.08 8.18 -3.76
CA ARG A 86 7.77 9.01 -2.76
C ARG A 86 6.84 9.99 -2.05
N TYR A 87 5.90 10.63 -2.76
CA TYR A 87 4.90 11.51 -2.12
C TYR A 87 3.99 10.74 -1.17
N VAL A 88 3.54 9.54 -1.55
CA VAL A 88 2.75 8.69 -0.65
C VAL A 88 3.57 8.27 0.55
N LEU A 89 4.83 7.86 0.35
CA LEU A 89 5.70 7.46 1.45
C LEU A 89 5.91 8.61 2.44
N LEU A 90 6.18 9.81 1.93
CA LEU A 90 6.33 11.03 2.74
C LEU A 90 5.03 11.38 3.47
N ALA A 91 3.87 11.28 2.81
CA ALA A 91 2.56 11.47 3.44
C ALA A 91 2.35 10.48 4.59
N CYS A 92 2.64 9.18 4.37
CA CYS A 92 2.55 8.16 5.40
C CYS A 92 3.48 8.46 6.59
N THR A 93 4.72 8.89 6.35
CA THR A 93 5.66 9.26 7.41
C THR A 93 5.14 10.45 8.24
N LEU A 94 4.63 11.50 7.57
CA LEU A 94 4.06 12.67 8.25
C LEU A 94 2.81 12.31 9.06
N ILE A 95 1.94 11.45 8.53
CA ILE A 95 0.75 10.96 9.23
C ILE A 95 1.15 10.20 10.49
N LEU A 96 2.12 9.29 10.41
CA LEU A 96 2.60 8.53 11.56
C LEU A 96 3.22 9.44 12.63
N LEU A 97 4.05 10.42 12.24
CA LEU A 97 4.64 11.39 13.16
C LEU A 97 3.57 12.26 13.83
N GLY A 98 2.51 12.65 13.10
CA GLY A 98 1.40 13.42 13.65
C GLY A 98 0.48 12.61 14.57
N ALA A 99 0.40 11.29 14.38
CA ALA A 99 -0.41 10.40 15.20
C ALA A 99 0.28 10.05 16.53
N MET A 100 1.62 10.00 16.57
CA MET A 100 2.38 9.65 17.77
C MET A 100 1.98 10.54 18.97
N PRO A 101 1.74 9.95 20.15
CA PRO A 101 1.47 10.72 21.36
C PRO A 101 2.70 11.60 21.66
N ARG A 102 2.47 12.90 21.84
CA ARG A 102 3.48 13.83 22.34
C ARG A 102 3.67 13.67 23.84
#